data_AF-A0A850DM20-F1
#
_entry.id   AF-A0A850DM20-F1
#
_cell.length_a   1.000
_cell.length_b   1.000
_cell.length_c   1.000
_cell.angle_alpha   90.00
_cell.angle_beta   90.00
_cell.angle_gamma   90.00
#
_symmetry.space_group_name_H-M   'P 1'
#
loop_
_entity.id
_entity.type
_entity.pdbx_description
1 polymer ?
#
loop_
_entity_poly.entity_id
_entity_poly.type
_entity_poly.pdbx_seq_one_letter_code
_entity_poly.pdbx_strand_id
1 'polypeptide(L)'
;QTAMLVESGVHAFNGVQTYPPEEMWREIDPTGRYEDAWNRLANVNWTPGTGEPVVSNPYRDQVSVTFDACSSFAQRHVQYVLTDSPLSSSCLTQLGDYRQGGLDMHIYRVR
;
A
#
# COMPACT_ATOMS: atom_id res chain seq x y z
N GLN A 1 -0.81 -4.89 -6.71
CA GLN A 1 -0.49 -4.46 -8.09
C GLN A 1 -0.63 -2.95 -8.22
N THR A 2 0.40 -2.25 -8.73
CA THR A 2 0.43 -0.78 -8.79
C THR A 2 -0.13 -0.21 -10.08
N ALA A 3 0.14 -0.85 -11.23
CA ALA A 3 -0.29 -0.35 -12.53
C ALA A 3 -1.83 -0.23 -12.65
N MET A 4 -2.59 -1.24 -12.21
CA MET A 4 -4.07 -1.22 -12.32
C MET A 4 -4.69 -0.09 -11.49
N LEU A 5 -4.22 0.13 -10.25
CA LEU A 5 -4.79 1.18 -9.41
C LEU A 5 -4.51 2.56 -10.00
N VAL A 6 -3.29 2.80 -10.48
CA VAL A 6 -2.93 4.05 -11.18
C VAL A 6 -3.79 4.26 -12.43
N GLU A 7 -3.94 3.24 -13.28
CA GLU A 7 -4.76 3.31 -14.50
C GLU A 7 -6.23 3.65 -14.20
N SER A 8 -6.78 3.06 -13.14
CA SER A 8 -8.17 3.28 -12.74
C SER A 8 -8.45 4.65 -12.10
N GLY A 9 -7.39 5.44 -11.83
CA GLY A 9 -7.51 6.77 -11.22
C GLY A 9 -8.00 6.76 -9.77
N VAL A 10 -7.98 5.61 -9.09
CA VAL A 10 -8.38 5.54 -7.68
C VAL A 10 -7.31 6.16 -6.78
N HIS A 11 -7.75 6.75 -5.67
CA HIS A 11 -6.84 7.18 -4.62
C HIS A 11 -6.17 5.96 -3.99
N ALA A 12 -4.85 5.88 -4.10
CA ALA A 12 -4.07 4.73 -3.67
C ALA A 12 -2.77 5.15 -2.99
N PHE A 13 -2.33 4.32 -2.03
CA PHE A 13 -1.08 4.53 -1.29
C PHE A 13 0.17 3.99 -2.02
N ASN A 14 -0.01 3.32 -3.16
CA ASN A 14 1.05 2.80 -4.00
C ASN A 14 1.06 3.50 -5.36
N GLY A 15 2.23 3.59 -5.99
CA GLY A 15 2.38 4.38 -7.21
C GLY A 15 3.79 4.92 -7.42
N VAL A 16 4.02 5.46 -8.61
CA VAL A 16 5.18 6.33 -8.86
C VAL A 16 4.88 7.68 -8.22
N GLN A 17 5.77 8.16 -7.36
CA GLN A 17 5.66 9.49 -6.77
C GLN A 17 6.81 10.36 -7.28
N THR A 18 6.46 11.34 -8.12
CA THR A 18 7.42 12.34 -8.63
C THR A 18 7.74 13.38 -7.56
N TYR A 19 6.72 13.79 -6.80
CA TYR A 19 6.82 14.54 -5.57
C TYR A 19 5.99 13.81 -4.49
N PRO A 20 6.57 13.47 -3.33
CA PRO A 20 5.88 12.73 -2.28
C PRO A 20 4.74 13.59 -1.70
N PRO A 21 3.47 13.15 -1.75
CA PRO A 21 2.36 13.92 -1.19
C PRO A 21 2.45 13.95 0.34
N GLU A 22 2.72 15.11 0.93
CA GLU A 22 2.89 15.26 2.38
C GLU A 22 1.65 14.86 3.19
N GLU A 23 0.45 15.05 2.65
CA GLU A 23 -0.80 14.61 3.30
C GLU A 23 -0.84 13.08 3.43
N MET A 24 -0.53 12.35 2.35
CA MET A 24 -0.46 10.88 2.37
C MET A 24 0.62 10.39 3.33
N TRP A 25 1.81 10.98 3.30
CA TRP A 25 2.92 10.54 4.15
C TRP A 25 2.69 10.86 5.63
N ARG A 26 1.93 11.90 5.96
CA ARG A 26 1.50 12.16 7.35
C ARG A 26 0.55 11.09 7.89
N GLU A 27 -0.18 10.39 7.02
CA GLU A 27 -1.01 9.24 7.44
C GLU A 27 -0.16 8.00 7.70
N ILE A 28 0.85 7.74 6.85
CA ILE A 28 1.74 6.56 6.94
C ILE A 28 2.79 6.71 8.04
N ASP A 29 3.41 7.89 8.14
CA ASP A 29 4.51 8.23 9.05
C ASP A 29 4.20 9.56 9.78
N PRO A 30 3.25 9.55 10.73
CA PRO A 30 2.82 10.77 11.44
C PRO A 30 3.92 11.41 12.28
N THR A 31 4.97 10.65 12.62
CA THR A 31 6.10 11.14 13.42
C THR A 31 7.27 11.65 12.57
N GLY A 32 7.23 11.46 11.25
CA GLY A 32 8.37 11.76 10.37
C GLY A 32 9.59 10.87 10.61
N ARG A 33 9.43 9.69 11.25
CA ARG A 33 10.57 8.81 11.61
C ARG A 33 11.28 8.21 10.41
N TYR A 34 10.61 8.22 9.26
CA TYR A 34 11.08 7.66 7.99
C TYR A 34 11.20 8.72 6.89
N GLU A 35 11.17 10.01 7.23
CA GLU A 35 11.19 11.09 6.24
C GLU A 35 12.36 10.96 5.24
N ASP A 36 13.56 10.67 5.73
CA ASP A 36 14.74 10.43 4.89
C ASP A 36 14.57 9.27 3.90
N ALA A 37 13.68 8.31 4.19
CA ALA A 37 13.41 7.18 3.34
C ALA A 37 12.46 7.54 2.19
N TRP A 38 11.37 8.26 2.49
CA TRP A 38 10.27 8.49 1.57
C TRP A 38 10.28 9.86 0.88
N ASN A 39 10.99 10.86 1.41
CA ASN A 39 10.99 12.22 0.88
C ASN A 39 11.88 12.36 -0.37
N ARG A 40 11.53 11.65 -1.45
CA ARG A 40 12.27 11.58 -2.71
C ARG A 40 11.42 10.99 -3.83
N LEU A 41 11.93 11.11 -5.07
CA LEU A 41 11.40 10.35 -6.21
C LEU A 41 11.56 8.84 -5.96
N ALA A 42 10.44 8.11 -6.00
CA ALA A 42 10.44 6.66 -5.85
C ALA A 42 9.16 5.98 -6.39
N ASN A 43 9.27 4.68 -6.63
CA ASN A 43 8.14 3.77 -6.70
C ASN A 43 7.77 3.33 -5.29
N VAL A 44 6.55 3.65 -4.85
CA VAL A 44 6.02 3.22 -3.55
C VAL A 44 5.28 1.89 -3.73
N ASN A 45 5.77 0.87 -3.04
CA ASN A 45 5.21 -0.48 -3.05
C ASN A 45 4.84 -0.90 -1.64
N TRP A 46 3.84 -1.77 -1.54
CA TRP A 46 3.37 -2.31 -0.27
C TRP A 46 3.58 -3.81 -0.23
N THR A 47 4.02 -4.32 0.91
CA THR A 47 4.27 -5.74 1.15
C THR A 47 3.60 -6.18 2.45
N PRO A 48 3.13 -7.43 2.57
CA PRO A 48 2.57 -7.91 3.83
C PRO A 48 3.57 -7.78 4.99
N GLY A 49 3.10 -7.33 6.16
CA GLY A 49 3.87 -7.27 7.39
C GLY A 49 2.96 -7.28 8.62
N THR A 50 3.52 -6.98 9.78
CA THR A 50 2.80 -6.99 11.07
C THR A 50 2.92 -5.63 11.76
N GLY A 51 1.81 -5.12 12.26
CA GLY A 51 1.76 -3.85 12.98
C GLY A 51 1.75 -2.62 12.07
N GLU A 52 2.10 -1.46 12.66
CA GLU A 52 2.12 -0.18 11.94
C GLU A 52 3.09 -0.17 10.76
N PRO A 53 2.86 0.69 9.74
CA PRO A 53 3.73 0.80 8.58
C PRO A 53 5.21 0.99 8.94
N VAL A 54 6.05 0.14 8.36
CA VAL A 54 7.51 0.23 8.39
C VAL A 54 7.97 0.55 6.98
N VAL A 55 8.71 1.65 6.86
CA VAL A 55 9.24 2.14 5.58
C VAL A 55 10.69 1.71 5.43
N SER A 56 11.03 1.22 4.24
CA SER A 56 12.39 0.78 3.89
C SER A 56 12.70 1.09 2.42
N ASN A 57 13.98 1.18 2.09
CA ASN A 57 14.45 1.45 0.73
C ASN A 57 15.22 0.24 0.20
N PRO A 58 14.52 -0.81 -0.30
CA PRO A 58 15.19 -2.02 -0.78
C PRO A 58 16.08 -1.75 -2.00
N TYR A 59 15.72 -0.74 -2.79
CA TYR A 59 16.48 -0.26 -3.95
C TYR A 59 16.44 1.27 -4.00
N ARG A 60 17.38 1.86 -4.74
CA ARG A 60 17.53 3.32 -4.83
C ARG A 60 16.28 4.01 -5.34
N ASP A 61 15.50 3.39 -6.21
CA ASP A 61 14.29 3.94 -6.83
C ASP A 61 12.99 3.41 -6.21
N GLN A 62 13.09 2.71 -5.07
CA GLN A 62 11.94 2.07 -4.42
C GLN A 62 11.81 2.46 -2.96
N VAL A 63 10.57 2.72 -2.56
CA VAL A 63 10.15 2.81 -1.17
C VAL A 63 9.19 1.64 -0.94
N SER A 64 9.53 0.76 0.01
CA SER A 64 8.71 -0.37 0.41
C SER A 64 8.11 -0.09 1.78
N VAL A 65 6.79 -0.26 1.86
CA VAL A 65 6.02 -0.06 3.09
C VAL A 65 5.36 -1.38 3.48
N THR A 66 5.44 -1.75 4.76
CA THR A 66 4.71 -2.93 5.24
C THR A 66 3.23 -2.63 5.45
N PHE A 67 2.38 -3.58 5.13
CA PHE A 67 0.93 -3.53 5.31
C PHE A 67 0.46 -4.62 6.27
N ASP A 68 -0.20 -4.21 7.34
CA ASP A 68 -1.03 -5.07 8.18
C ASP A 68 -2.46 -4.51 8.16
N ALA A 69 -3.42 -5.32 7.73
CA ALA A 69 -4.82 -4.91 7.66
C ALA A 69 -5.43 -4.59 9.04
N CYS A 70 -4.85 -5.13 10.11
CA CYS A 70 -5.27 -4.86 11.49
C CYS A 70 -4.54 -3.66 12.11
N SER A 71 -3.55 -3.06 11.43
CA SER A 71 -2.86 -1.87 11.93
C SER A 71 -3.82 -0.69 12.04
N SER A 72 -3.51 0.23 12.96
CA SER A 72 -4.36 1.40 13.15
C SER A 72 -4.34 2.33 11.94
N PHE A 73 -3.22 2.37 11.19
CA PHE A 73 -3.16 2.97 9.85
C PHE A 73 -4.19 2.37 8.89
N ALA A 74 -4.16 1.04 8.69
CA ALA A 74 -5.05 0.39 7.73
C ALA A 74 -6.53 0.59 8.09
N GLN A 75 -6.87 0.42 9.37
CA GLN A 75 -8.23 0.56 9.88
C GLN A 75 -8.80 1.98 9.72
N ARG A 76 -7.94 3.01 9.64
CA ARG A 76 -8.37 4.41 9.49
C ARG A 76 -8.34 4.90 8.04
N HIS A 77 -7.35 4.47 7.26
CA HIS A 77 -7.03 5.11 5.99
C HIS A 77 -7.23 4.19 4.78
N VAL A 78 -7.33 2.87 4.96
CA VAL A 78 -7.41 1.90 3.86
C VAL A 78 -8.76 1.22 3.86
N GLN A 79 -9.53 1.38 2.77
CA GLN A 79 -10.83 0.73 2.63
C GLN A 79 -10.74 -0.61 1.86
N TYR A 80 -9.89 -0.66 0.85
CA TYR A 80 -9.77 -1.79 -0.06
C TYR A 80 -8.31 -2.14 -0.31
N VAL A 81 -8.07 -3.44 -0.51
CA VAL A 81 -6.76 -3.98 -0.89
C VAL A 81 -6.92 -4.77 -2.16
N LEU A 82 -6.02 -4.53 -3.12
CA LEU A 82 -5.94 -5.25 -4.38
C LEU A 82 -4.55 -5.88 -4.53
N THR A 83 -4.50 -7.19 -4.68
CA THR A 83 -3.27 -7.98 -4.70
C THR A 83 -3.38 -9.14 -5.67
N ASP A 84 -2.26 -9.57 -6.25
CA ASP A 84 -2.14 -10.77 -7.10
C ASP A 84 -1.68 -12.00 -6.31
N SER A 85 -1.49 -11.83 -4.99
CA SER A 85 -1.20 -12.91 -4.05
C SER A 85 -2.25 -12.90 -2.93
N PRO A 86 -2.78 -14.07 -2.52
CA PRO A 86 -3.79 -14.13 -1.47
C PRO A 86 -3.26 -13.63 -0.14
N LEU A 87 -4.10 -12.92 0.63
CA LEU A 87 -3.78 -12.41 1.96
C LEU A 87 -4.60 -13.13 3.02
N SER A 88 -3.97 -13.42 4.15
CA SER A 88 -4.64 -13.99 5.32
C SER A 88 -4.59 -12.99 6.47
N SER A 89 -5.75 -12.45 6.86
CA SER A 89 -5.90 -11.57 8.01
C SER A 89 -7.35 -11.58 8.50
N SER A 90 -7.56 -11.53 9.82
CA SER A 90 -8.88 -11.41 10.44
C SER A 90 -9.55 -10.06 10.16
N CYS A 91 -8.78 -9.04 9.77
CA CYS A 91 -9.27 -7.70 9.45
C CYS A 91 -9.57 -7.52 7.96
N LEU A 92 -9.45 -8.58 7.15
CA LEU A 92 -9.82 -8.57 5.73
C LEU A 92 -11.08 -9.41 5.49
N THR A 93 -11.94 -8.91 4.61
CA THR A 93 -13.03 -9.68 4.01
C THR A 93 -12.79 -9.73 2.51
N GLN A 94 -12.59 -10.92 1.95
CA GLN A 94 -12.48 -11.08 0.51
C GLN A 94 -13.82 -10.74 -0.14
N LEU A 95 -13.78 -9.84 -1.12
CA LEU A 95 -14.96 -9.43 -1.89
C LEU A 95 -15.10 -10.22 -3.18
N GLY A 96 -13.99 -10.65 -3.75
CA GLY A 96 -13.98 -11.48 -4.96
C GLY A 96 -12.62 -11.51 -5.62
N ASP A 97 -12.57 -12.29 -6.69
CA ASP A 97 -11.41 -12.46 -7.54
C ASP A 97 -11.72 -11.96 -8.95
N TYR A 98 -10.75 -11.34 -9.60
CA TYR A 98 -10.88 -10.81 -10.94
C TYR A 98 -9.66 -11.17 -11.77
N ARG A 99 -9.88 -11.60 -13.00
CA ARG A 99 -8.77 -11.93 -13.91
C ARG A 99 -8.43 -10.73 -14.76
N GLN A 100 -7.22 -10.21 -14.64
CA GLN A 100 -6.69 -9.13 -15.47
C GLN A 100 -5.50 -9.64 -16.29
N GLY A 101 -5.72 -9.85 -17.59
CA GLY A 101 -4.74 -10.50 -18.44
C GLY A 101 -4.40 -11.91 -17.95
N GLY A 102 -3.13 -12.15 -17.64
CA GLY A 102 -2.63 -13.42 -17.10
C GLY A 102 -2.62 -13.51 -15.56
N LEU A 103 -3.05 -12.47 -14.85
CA LEU A 103 -2.99 -12.38 -13.40
C LEU A 103 -4.37 -12.60 -12.77
N ASP A 104 -4.40 -13.37 -11.69
CA ASP A 104 -5.57 -13.50 -10.83
C ASP A 104 -5.44 -12.48 -9.69
N MET A 105 -6.37 -11.53 -9.67
CA MET A 105 -6.39 -10.44 -8.71
C MET A 105 -7.42 -10.72 -7.62
N HIS A 106 -7.04 -10.48 -6.38
CA HIS A 106 -7.88 -10.63 -5.20
C HIS A 106 -8.22 -9.25 -4.63
N ILE A 107 -9.51 -9.00 -4.41
CA ILE A 107 -9.99 -7.75 -3.80
C ILE A 107 -10.48 -8.05 -2.39
N TYR A 108 -9.97 -7.29 -1.42
CA TYR A 108 -10.38 -7.36 -0.02
C TYR A 108 -10.91 -6.01 0.45
N ARG A 109 -11.88 -6.04 1.38
CA ARG A 109 -12.27 -4.90 2.22
C ARG A 109 -11.58 -5.00 3.58
N VAL A 110 -11.05 -3.89 4.07
CA VAL A 110 -10.57 -3.75 5.45
C VAL A 110 -11.77 -3.55 6.37
N ARG A 111 -11.83 -4.33 7.46
CA ARG A 111 -12.89 -4.26 8.49
C ARG A 111 -12.71 -3.09 9.43
#